data_AF-A0ABD2ZVG8-F1
#
_entry.id   AF-A0ABD2ZVG8-F1
#
_cell.length_a   1.000
_cell.length_b   1.000
_cell.length_c   1.000
_cell.angle_alpha   90.00
_cell.angle_beta   90.00
_cell.angle_gamma   90.00
#
_symmetry.space_group_name_H-M   'P 1'
#
loop_
_entity.id
_entity.type
_entity.pdbx_description
1 polymer ?
#
loop_
_entity_poly.entity_id
_entity_poly.type
_entity_poly.pdbx_seq_one_letter_code
_entity_poly.pdbx_strand_id
1 'polypeptide(L)'
;MGFTTLRKMATDFVKLEHFDGGNFRRWQKKMHFFLATLNVVYVFNTPKPMENDEETLANTRTRQKWENDDYICRRHILNDMSKGLFDTNQNVSSSRELWDKLEAKYMKEDTTTISCLDCFVELGSRMPDC
;
A
#
# COMPACT_ATOMS: atom_id res chain seq x y z
N MET A 1 19.84 14.99 2.53
CA MET A 1 18.86 14.73 3.61
C MET A 1 19.58 13.94 4.70
N GLY A 2 19.56 14.35 5.97
CA GLY A 2 20.38 13.73 7.03
C GLY A 2 19.82 12.41 7.56
N PHE A 3 20.69 11.50 8.00
CA PHE A 3 20.32 10.21 8.61
C PHE A 3 19.36 10.36 9.80
N THR A 4 19.53 11.42 10.59
CA THR A 4 18.66 11.74 11.73
C THR A 4 17.26 12.16 11.30
N THR A 5 17.12 12.88 10.18
CA THR A 5 15.83 13.28 9.61
C THR A 5 15.09 12.07 9.03
N LEU A 6 15.80 11.16 8.37
CA LEU A 6 15.22 9.90 7.86
C LEU A 6 14.73 9.01 9.00
N ARG A 7 15.54 8.85 10.05
CA ARG A 7 15.15 8.06 11.24
C ARG A 7 13.93 8.67 11.93
N LYS A 8 13.86 9.99 12.04
CA LYS A 8 12.70 10.70 12.61
C LYS A 8 11.45 10.49 11.76
N MET A 9 11.56 10.67 10.44
CA MET A 9 10.44 10.41 9.52
C MET A 9 9.98 8.95 9.57
N ALA A 10 10.89 7.98 9.64
CA ALA A 10 10.55 6.56 9.81
C ALA A 10 9.86 6.28 11.15
N THR A 11 10.29 6.93 12.24
CA THR A 11 9.68 6.79 13.57
C THR A 11 8.30 7.44 13.63
N ASP A 12 8.11 8.59 12.97
CA ASP A 12 6.82 9.25 12.85
C ASP A 12 5.88 8.47 11.91
N PHE A 13 6.45 7.72 10.95
CA PHE A 13 5.72 6.77 10.11
C PHE A 13 5.17 5.60 10.92
N VAL A 14 5.96 5.06 11.85
CA VAL A 14 5.51 4.01 12.81
C VAL A 14 4.40 4.51 13.74
N LYS A 15 4.21 5.83 13.87
CA LYS A 15 3.09 6.44 14.62
C LYS A 15 1.86 6.73 13.75
N LEU A 16 1.88 6.38 12.46
CA LEU A 16 0.69 6.49 11.63
C LEU A 16 -0.40 5.58 12.20
N GLU A 17 -1.63 6.10 12.24
CA GLU A 17 -2.79 5.26 12.51
C GLU A 17 -2.81 4.10 11.53
N HIS A 18 -2.94 2.89 12.06
CA HIS A 18 -3.05 1.68 11.25
C HIS A 18 -4.18 1.84 10.25
N PHE A 19 -3.98 1.35 9.03
CA PHE A 19 -5.03 1.23 8.04
C PHE A 19 -6.11 0.28 8.55
N ASP A 20 -7.30 0.82 8.74
CA ASP A 20 -8.47 0.10 9.22
C ASP A 20 -9.51 -0.18 8.12
N GLY A 21 -9.25 0.30 6.90
CA GLY A 21 -10.15 0.23 5.75
C GLY A 21 -10.62 1.59 5.25
N GLY A 22 -10.47 2.66 6.03
CA GLY A 22 -10.85 4.02 5.64
C GLY A 22 -9.73 4.84 5.00
N ASN A 23 -10.09 5.87 4.23
CA ASN A 23 -9.17 6.84 3.62
C ASN A 23 -8.03 6.18 2.83
N PHE A 24 -8.36 5.12 2.07
CA PHE A 24 -7.39 4.27 1.40
C PHE A 24 -6.41 5.07 0.53
N ARG A 25 -6.88 6.04 -0.26
CA ARG A 25 -6.02 6.89 -1.11
C ARG A 25 -4.97 7.65 -0.31
N ARG A 26 -5.31 8.10 0.90
CA ARG A 26 -4.38 8.83 1.78
C ARG A 26 -3.36 7.86 2.38
N TRP A 27 -3.83 6.72 2.90
CA TRP A 27 -2.97 5.66 3.40
C TRP A 27 -2.01 5.15 2.34
N GLN A 28 -2.53 4.84 1.16
CA GLN A 28 -1.79 4.31 0.02
C GLN A 28 -0.66 5.24 -0.42
N LYS A 29 -0.93 6.55 -0.58
CA LYS A 29 0.11 7.53 -0.94
C LYS A 29 1.21 7.61 0.11
N LYS A 30 0.86 7.56 1.39
CA LYS A 30 1.83 7.51 2.48
C LYS A 30 2.66 6.22 2.37
N MET A 31 2.02 5.05 2.35
CA MET A 31 2.70 3.75 2.29
C MET A 31 3.64 3.66 1.08
N HIS A 32 3.18 4.09 -0.10
CA HIS A 32 4.02 4.12 -1.30
C HIS A 32 5.24 5.04 -1.13
N PHE A 33 5.07 6.24 -0.54
CA PHE A 33 6.20 7.12 -0.25
C PHE A 33 7.20 6.46 0.69
N PHE A 34 6.75 5.81 1.75
CA PHE A 34 7.61 5.09 2.68
C PHE A 34 8.39 3.95 2.01
N LEU A 35 7.72 3.10 1.23
CA LEU A 35 8.38 2.04 0.46
C LEU A 35 9.39 2.60 -0.57
N ALA A 36 9.12 3.79 -1.13
CA ALA A 36 10.07 4.48 -1.99
C ALA A 36 11.30 4.97 -1.21
N THR A 37 11.15 5.45 0.03
CA THR A 37 12.31 5.82 0.88
C THR A 37 13.18 4.62 1.26
N LEU A 38 12.58 3.42 1.30
CA LEU A 38 13.29 2.15 1.49
C LEU A 38 13.88 1.57 0.19
N ASN A 39 13.63 2.20 -0.95
CA ASN A 39 14.05 1.76 -2.28
C ASN A 39 13.56 0.35 -2.65
N VAL A 40 12.38 -0.05 -2.16
CA VAL A 40 11.78 -1.37 -2.44
C VAL A 40 10.55 -1.28 -3.34
N VAL A 41 10.03 -0.08 -3.62
CA VAL A 41 8.80 0.12 -4.42
C VAL A 41 8.85 -0.48 -5.83
N TYR A 42 10.05 -0.70 -6.36
CA TYR A 42 10.26 -1.28 -7.69
C TYR A 42 9.69 -2.70 -7.82
N VAL A 43 9.55 -3.44 -6.71
CA VAL A 43 9.01 -4.82 -6.71
C VAL A 43 7.57 -4.88 -7.20
N PHE A 44 6.82 -3.78 -7.13
CA PHE A 44 5.46 -3.71 -7.67
C PHE A 44 5.45 -3.78 -9.20
N ASN A 45 6.49 -3.31 -9.87
CA ASN A 45 6.50 -3.16 -11.33
C ASN A 45 7.52 -4.09 -12.00
N THR A 46 8.30 -4.82 -11.22
CA THR A 46 9.37 -5.68 -11.73
C THR A 46 9.04 -7.12 -11.37
N PRO A 47 8.89 -8.02 -12.36
CA PRO A 47 8.63 -9.42 -12.07
C PRO A 47 9.80 -10.06 -11.32
N LYS A 48 9.51 -11.12 -10.56
CA LYS A 48 10.54 -11.93 -9.92
C LYS A 48 11.49 -12.48 -11.00
N PRO A 49 12.83 -12.32 -10.85
CA PRO A 49 13.78 -12.94 -11.76
C PRO A 49 13.59 -14.45 -11.82
N MET A 50 13.53 -15.01 -13.04
CA MET A 50 13.37 -16.45 -13.26
C MET A 50 14.62 -17.22 -12.84
N GLU A 51 14.42 -18.44 -12.36
CA GLU A 51 15.50 -19.43 -12.27
C GLU A 51 15.81 -19.95 -13.67
N ASN A 52 17.08 -20.15 -13.99
CA ASN A 52 17.52 -20.71 -15.26
C ASN A 52 18.63 -21.73 -15.04
N ASP A 53 18.78 -22.66 -15.98
CA ASP A 53 19.73 -23.78 -15.86
C ASP A 53 21.20 -23.30 -15.86
N GLU A 54 21.47 -22.14 -16.45
CA GLU A 54 22.76 -21.45 -16.45
C GLU A 54 22.84 -20.38 -15.34
N GLU A 55 22.45 -20.75 -14.12
CA GLU A 55 22.39 -19.81 -13.01
C GLU A 55 23.80 -19.37 -12.60
N THR A 56 24.13 -18.11 -12.91
CA THR A 56 25.35 -17.48 -12.39
C THR A 56 25.13 -16.97 -10.96
N LEU A 57 26.21 -16.85 -10.19
CA LEU A 57 26.17 -16.24 -8.85
C LEU A 57 25.54 -14.83 -8.85
N ALA A 58 25.69 -14.07 -9.93
CA ALA A 58 25.07 -12.76 -10.09
C ALA A 58 23.54 -12.84 -10.23
N ASN A 59 23.04 -13.85 -10.96
CA ASN A 59 21.61 -14.11 -11.12
C ASN A 59 20.99 -14.49 -9.77
N THR A 60 21.64 -15.39 -9.02
CA THR A 60 21.19 -15.79 -7.67
C THR A 60 21.09 -14.61 -6.73
N ARG A 61 22.12 -13.75 -6.68
CA ARG A 61 22.13 -12.55 -5.83
C ARG A 61 21.02 -11.58 -6.21
N THR A 62 20.76 -11.41 -7.50
CA THR A 62 19.69 -10.55 -7.99
C THR A 62 18.31 -11.07 -7.59
N ARG A 63 18.08 -12.39 -7.71
CA ARG A 63 16.84 -13.05 -7.27
C ARG A 63 16.64 -12.92 -5.76
N GLN A 64 17.65 -13.26 -4.95
CA GLN A 64 17.59 -13.16 -3.50
C GLN A 64 17.35 -11.73 -3.02
N LYS A 65 17.98 -10.73 -3.67
CA LYS A 65 17.69 -9.32 -3.38
C LYS A 65 16.23 -8.99 -3.67
N TRP A 66 15.71 -9.40 -4.83
CA TRP A 66 14.30 -9.17 -5.18
C TRP A 66 13.35 -9.81 -4.16
N GLU A 67 13.60 -11.07 -3.78
CA GLU A 67 12.78 -11.78 -2.79
C GLU A 67 12.80 -11.13 -1.41
N ASN A 68 13.98 -10.65 -0.98
CA ASN A 68 14.13 -9.93 0.26
C ASN A 68 13.37 -8.58 0.21
N ASP A 69 13.48 -7.85 -0.89
CA ASP A 69 12.81 -6.55 -1.04
C ASP A 69 11.28 -6.73 -1.14
N ASP A 70 10.78 -7.79 -1.79
CA ASP A 70 9.35 -8.16 -1.79
C ASP A 70 8.86 -8.50 -0.38
N TYR A 71 9.64 -9.28 0.38
CA TYR A 71 9.34 -9.60 1.77
C TYR A 71 9.25 -8.34 2.64
N ILE A 72 10.22 -7.42 2.52
CA ILE A 72 10.24 -6.14 3.23
C ILE A 72 8.99 -5.32 2.89
N CYS A 73 8.68 -5.17 1.60
CA CYS A 73 7.47 -4.48 1.13
C CYS A 73 6.22 -5.05 1.79
N ARG A 74 6.03 -6.37 1.68
CA ARG A 74 4.86 -7.06 2.21
C ARG A 74 4.74 -6.92 3.72
N ARG A 75 5.86 -7.02 4.46
CA ARG A 75 5.86 -6.85 5.92
C ARG A 75 5.48 -5.44 6.34
N HIS A 76 5.97 -4.41 5.66
CA HIS A 76 5.59 -3.04 6.00
C HIS A 76 4.12 -2.75 5.69
N ILE A 77 3.62 -3.22 4.56
CA ILE A 77 2.20 -3.09 4.22
C ILE A 77 1.34 -3.76 5.30
N LEU A 78 1.66 -5.01 5.68
CA LEU A 78 0.91 -5.76 6.67
C LEU A 78 1.01 -5.15 8.07
N ASN A 79 2.19 -4.70 8.49
CA ASN A 79 2.40 -4.13 9.82
C ASN A 79 1.63 -2.83 10.05
N ASP A 80 1.33 -2.11 8.98
CA ASP A 80 0.54 -0.89 9.03
C ASP A 80 -0.97 -1.15 9.01
N MET A 81 -1.40 -2.41 8.94
CA MET A 81 -2.83 -2.78 8.96
C MET A 81 -3.36 -2.94 10.37
N SER A 82 -4.67 -2.71 10.53
CA SER A 82 -5.41 -3.16 11.71
C SER A 82 -5.36 -4.69 11.80
N LYS A 83 -5.54 -5.22 13.02
CA LYS A 83 -5.47 -6.66 13.30
C LYS A 83 -6.33 -7.50 12.34
N GLY A 84 -7.60 -7.13 12.14
CA GLY A 84 -8.51 -7.89 11.27
C GLY A 84 -8.09 -7.89 9.80
N LEU A 85 -7.50 -6.78 9.32
CA LEU A 85 -6.98 -6.69 7.96
C LEU A 85 -5.67 -7.47 7.80
N PHE A 86 -4.80 -7.44 8.80
CA PHE A 86 -3.62 -8.31 8.84
C PHE A 86 -4.02 -9.77 8.73
N ASP A 87 -4.95 -10.24 9.57
CA ASP A 87 -5.36 -11.64 9.64
C ASP A 87 -5.90 -12.15 8.29
N THR A 88 -6.62 -11.29 7.56
CA THR A 88 -7.20 -11.58 6.24
C THR A 88 -6.18 -11.59 5.10
N ASN A 89 -5.05 -10.89 5.26
CA ASN A 89 -4.10 -10.63 4.19
C ASN A 89 -2.70 -11.24 4.40
N GLN A 90 -2.38 -11.74 5.60
CA GLN A 90 -1.05 -12.25 5.94
C GLN A 90 -0.53 -13.38 5.04
N ASN A 91 -1.45 -14.15 4.44
CA ASN A 91 -1.12 -15.30 3.59
C ASN A 91 -0.97 -14.94 2.11
N VAL A 92 -1.11 -13.67 1.72
CA VAL A 92 -0.89 -13.23 0.34
C VAL A 92 0.59 -13.38 0.00
N SER A 93 0.87 -13.96 -1.17
CA SER A 93 2.17 -14.54 -1.49
C SER A 93 3.23 -13.50 -1.86
N SER A 94 2.81 -12.41 -2.51
CA SER A 94 3.68 -11.32 -2.96
C SER A 94 3.18 -9.96 -2.53
N SER A 95 4.08 -8.99 -2.44
CA SER A 95 3.71 -7.61 -2.13
C SER A 95 2.84 -7.00 -3.24
N ARG A 96 3.06 -7.38 -4.50
CA ARG A 96 2.25 -6.92 -5.64
C ARG A 96 0.81 -7.44 -5.58
N GLU A 97 0.63 -8.74 -5.37
CA GLU A 97 -0.69 -9.34 -5.21
C GLU A 97 -1.45 -8.72 -4.04
N LEU A 98 -0.75 -8.45 -2.93
CA LEU A 98 -1.33 -7.78 -1.78
C LEU A 98 -1.78 -6.36 -2.14
N TRP A 99 -0.93 -5.60 -2.83
CA TRP A 99 -1.24 -4.24 -3.26
C TRP A 99 -2.47 -4.20 -4.18
N ASP A 100 -2.49 -5.05 -5.21
CA ASP A 100 -3.59 -5.12 -6.19
C ASP A 100 -4.91 -5.53 -5.51
N LYS A 101 -4.86 -6.49 -4.56
CA LYS A 101 -6.03 -6.90 -3.77
C LYS A 101 -6.61 -5.74 -2.95
N LEU A 102 -5.74 -4.92 -2.34
CA LEU A 102 -6.18 -3.76 -1.56
C LEU A 102 -6.76 -2.68 -2.47
N GLU A 103 -6.12 -2.38 -3.60
CA GLU A 103 -6.64 -1.44 -4.60
C GLU A 103 -8.02 -1.87 -5.09
N ALA A 104 -8.18 -3.14 -5.48
CA ALA A 104 -9.45 -3.67 -5.96
C ALA A 104 -10.59 -3.55 -4.95
N LYS A 105 -10.28 -3.74 -3.66
CA LYS A 105 -11.25 -3.66 -2.56
C LYS A 105 -11.60 -2.22 -2.19
N TYR A 106 -10.60 -1.39 -1.95
CA TYR A 106 -10.79 -0.09 -1.29
C TYR A 106 -10.79 1.12 -2.22
N MET A 107 -10.25 1.04 -3.45
CA MET A 107 -10.31 2.16 -4.40
C MET A 107 -11.75 2.55 -4.80
N LYS A 108 -12.69 1.58 -4.74
CA LYS A 108 -14.10 1.78 -5.07
C LYS A 108 -14.93 2.32 -3.90
N GLU A 109 -14.47 2.12 -2.66
CA GLU A 109 -15.22 2.46 -1.44
C GLU A 109 -14.95 3.89 -0.96
N ASP A 110 -13.78 4.45 -1.30
CA ASP A 110 -13.34 5.81 -0.94
C ASP A 110 -14.13 6.96 -1.60
N THR A 111 -15.13 6.67 -2.46
CA THR A 111 -16.06 7.69 -3.00
C THR A 111 -17.12 8.15 -1.99
N THR A 112 -17.23 7.51 -0.83
CA THR A 112 -18.32 7.76 0.13
C THR A 112 -18.15 9.00 1.02
N THR A 113 -17.07 9.77 0.88
CA THR A 113 -16.96 11.11 1.54
C THR A 113 -17.18 12.29 0.59
N ILE A 114 -17.37 12.06 -0.71
CA ILE A 114 -17.78 13.10 -1.67
C ILE A 114 -19.31 13.13 -1.84
N SER A 115 -20.03 12.07 -1.46
CA SER A 115 -21.49 11.99 -1.60
C SER A 115 -22.30 12.86 -0.63
N CYS A 116 -21.67 13.55 0.33
CA CYS A 116 -22.35 14.63 1.07
C CYS A 116 -22.65 15.84 0.16
N LEU A 117 -21.90 16.04 -0.94
CA LEU A 117 -22.23 17.08 -1.92
C LEU A 117 -23.36 16.62 -2.84
N ASP A 118 -23.42 15.32 -3.17
CA ASP A 118 -24.50 14.78 -4.01
C ASP A 118 -25.85 14.77 -3.26
N CYS A 119 -25.85 14.55 -1.94
CA CYS A 119 -27.08 14.61 -1.13
C CYS A 119 -27.63 16.05 -0.99
N PHE A 120 -26.76 17.06 -1.02
CA PHE A 120 -27.19 18.47 -1.02
C PHE A 120 -27.86 18.89 -2.33
N VAL A 121 -27.41 18.37 -3.47
CA VAL A 121 -28.00 18.63 -4.78
C VAL A 121 -29.38 17.98 -4.89
N GLU A 122 -29.55 16.76 -4.37
CA GLU A 122 -30.85 16.07 -4.39
C GLU A 122 -31.88 16.70 -3.43
N LEU A 123 -31.46 17.20 -2.25
CA LEU A 123 -32.36 17.88 -1.31
C LEU A 123 -32.74 19.31 -1.76
N GLY A 124 -31.87 19.99 -2.49
CA GLY A 124 -32.15 21.32 -3.08
C GLY A 124 -33.11 21.27 -4.27
N SER A 125 -33.26 20.11 -4.91
CA SER A 125 -34.14 19.90 -6.08
C SER A 125 -35.60 19.61 -5.71
N ARG A 126 -35.95 19.62 -4.43
CA ARG A 126 -37.26 19.16 -3.91
C ARG A 126 -38.01 20.19 -3.07
N MET A 127 -37.62 21.47 -3.13
CA MET A 127 -38.53 22.54 -2.69
C MET A 127 -39.64 22.71 -3.74
N PRO A 128 -40.93 22.60 -3.35
CA PRO A 128 -42.05 22.75 -4.26
C PRO A 128 -42.28 24.23 -4.56
N ASP A 129 -42.30 24.59 -5.85
CA ASP A 129 -42.92 25.84 -6.28
C ASP A 129 -44.45 25.65 -6.21
N CYS A 130 -45.07 26.39 -5.28
CA CYS A 130 -46.51 26.70 -5.12
C CYS A 130 -47.56 25.56 -5.24
#